data_AF-A0A379GDJ2-F1
#
_entry.id   AF-A0A379GDJ2-F1
#
_cell.length_a   1.000
_cell.length_b   1.000
_cell.length_c   1.000
_cell.angle_alpha   90.00
_cell.angle_beta   90.00
_cell.angle_gamma   90.00
#
_symmetry.space_group_name_H-M   'P 1'
#
loop_
_entity.id
_entity.type
_entity.pdbx_description
1 polymer ?
#
loop_
_entity_poly.entity_id
_entity_poly.type
_entity_poly.pdbx_seq_one_letter_code
_entity_poly.pdbx_strand_id
1 'polypeptide(L)'
;MNKLVQTCYQQVALTTINIASLYLLREHCCVNEAGYSGHSAGEYSALFAANVLELESVFKLISYRASIMQQLAKNNKGVMYVVKNCSYQDVINID
;
A
#
# COMPACT_ATOMS: atom_id res chain seq x y z
N MET A 1 13.34 17.55 -2.76
CA MET A 1 12.48 16.44 -2.28
C MET A 1 13.09 15.12 -2.78
N ASN A 2 13.36 14.15 -1.90
CA ASN A 2 14.00 12.88 -2.30
C ASN A 2 13.11 12.14 -3.32
N LYS A 3 13.69 11.45 -4.31
CA LYS A 3 12.92 10.65 -5.27
C LYS A 3 12.02 9.63 -4.58
N LEU A 4 12.46 9.04 -3.47
CA LEU A 4 11.74 7.97 -2.77
C LEU A 4 10.39 8.39 -2.18
N VAL A 5 10.15 9.69 -1.94
CA VAL A 5 8.84 10.17 -1.45
C VAL A 5 7.84 10.46 -2.56
N GLN A 6 8.23 10.35 -3.83
CA GLN A 6 7.27 10.45 -4.93
C GLN A 6 6.53 9.12 -5.05
N THR A 7 5.21 9.18 -5.21
CA THR A 7 4.29 8.03 -5.18
C THR A 7 4.75 6.89 -6.09
N CYS A 8 5.24 7.21 -7.30
CA CYS A 8 5.72 6.23 -8.28
C CYS A 8 6.92 5.40 -7.79
N TYR A 9 7.80 5.97 -6.98
CA TYR A 9 8.93 5.24 -6.40
C TYR A 9 8.56 4.64 -5.03
N GLN A 10 7.82 5.39 -4.21
CA GLN A 10 7.48 5.00 -2.85
C GLN A 10 6.67 3.70 -2.81
N GLN A 11 5.66 3.57 -3.67
CA GLN A 11 4.79 2.37 -3.65
C GLN A 11 5.55 1.12 -4.08
N VAL A 12 6.39 1.21 -5.11
CA VAL A 12 7.21 0.08 -5.57
C VAL A 12 8.19 -0.33 -4.48
N ALA A 13 8.86 0.65 -3.85
CA ALA A 13 9.80 0.38 -2.77
C ALA A 13 9.11 -0.26 -1.56
N LEU A 14 7.96 0.26 -1.13
CA LEU A 14 7.20 -0.29 -0.01
C LEU A 14 6.73 -1.73 -0.29
N THR A 15 6.19 -1.99 -1.49
CA THR A 15 5.79 -3.35 -1.90
C THR A 15 6.97 -4.32 -1.88
N THR A 16 8.14 -3.87 -2.32
CA THR A 16 9.38 -4.67 -2.28
C THR A 16 9.75 -5.03 -0.85
N ILE A 17 9.74 -4.05 0.06
CA ILE A 17 10.05 -4.26 1.48
C ILE A 17 9.05 -5.22 2.13
N ASN A 18 7.76 -5.07 1.86
CA ASN A 18 6.72 -5.96 2.41
C ASN A 18 6.94 -7.41 1.98
N ILE A 19 7.19 -7.64 0.69
CA ILE A 19 7.40 -8.99 0.15
C ILE A 19 8.71 -9.59 0.68
N ALA A 20 9.79 -8.82 0.69
CA ALA A 20 11.07 -9.27 1.24
C ALA A 20 10.95 -9.63 2.74
N SER A 21 10.23 -8.81 3.51
CA SER A 21 9.98 -9.05 4.93
C SER A 21 9.15 -10.32 5.15
N LEU A 22 8.17 -10.60 4.28
CA LEU A 22 7.40 -11.85 4.33
C LEU A 22 8.30 -13.07 4.10
N TYR A 23 9.19 -13.02 3.10
CA TYR A 23 10.15 -14.11 2.86
C TYR A 23 11.05 -14.35 4.07
N LEU A 24 11.65 -13.29 4.62
CA LEU A 24 12.48 -13.39 5.82
C LEU A 24 11.71 -13.92 7.02
N LEU A 25 10.46 -13.50 7.20
CA LEU A 25 9.61 -13.97 8.29
C LEU A 25 9.33 -15.48 8.15
N ARG A 26 9.00 -15.96 6.95
CA ARG A 26 8.76 -17.38 6.68
C ARG A 26 10.01 -18.23 6.84
N GLU A 27 11.19 -17.68 6.53
CA GLU A 27 12.47 -18.38 6.69
C GLU A 27 12.88 -18.52 8.16
N HIS A 28 12.68 -17.48 8.96
CA HIS A 28 13.20 -17.41 10.33
C HIS A 28 12.17 -17.67 11.44
N CYS A 29 10.87 -17.70 11.12
CA CYS A 29 9.81 -17.88 12.11
C CYS A 29 8.78 -18.91 11.64
N CYS A 30 8.38 -19.81 12.53
CA CYS A 30 7.22 -20.67 12.30
C CYS A 30 5.94 -19.88 12.59
N VAL A 31 5.34 -19.30 11.55
CA VAL A 31 4.07 -18.55 11.66
C VAL A 31 2.94 -19.38 11.07
N ASN A 32 1.87 -19.57 11.83
CA ASN A 32 0.62 -20.12 11.29
C ASN A 32 -0.19 -18.97 10.66
N GLU A 33 -0.09 -18.81 9.35
CA GLU A 33 -0.68 -17.71 8.60
C GLU A 33 -2.20 -17.95 8.40
N ALA A 34 -3.02 -17.42 9.31
CA ALA A 34 -4.48 -17.58 9.26
C ALA A 34 -5.17 -16.74 8.16
N GLY A 35 -4.49 -15.71 7.65
CA GLY A 35 -5.01 -14.83 6.61
C GLY A 35 -4.10 -13.63 6.33
N TYR A 36 -4.40 -12.91 5.26
CA TYR A 36 -3.62 -11.78 4.77
C TYR A 36 -4.49 -10.56 4.59
N SER A 37 -3.98 -9.39 4.98
CA SER A 37 -4.64 -8.11 4.73
C SER A 37 -3.62 -7.04 4.43
N GLY A 38 -4.04 -6.03 3.68
CA GLY A 38 -3.19 -4.90 3.32
C GLY A 38 -4.03 -3.64 3.16
N HIS A 39 -3.54 -2.53 3.69
CA HIS A 39 -4.21 -1.24 3.57
C HIS A 39 -3.70 -0.49 2.35
N SER A 40 -4.60 -0.07 1.45
CA SER A 40 -4.26 0.71 0.25
C SER A 40 -3.16 0.02 -0.59
N ALA A 41 -1.98 0.61 -0.74
CA ALA A 41 -0.87 -0.01 -1.48
C ALA A 41 -0.42 -1.36 -0.89
N GLY A 42 -0.67 -1.62 0.39
CA GLY A 42 -0.32 -2.90 1.04
C GLY A 42 -1.15 -4.08 0.55
N GLU A 43 -2.32 -3.84 -0.05
CA GLU A 43 -3.20 -4.90 -0.57
C GLU A 43 -2.49 -5.77 -1.62
N TYR A 44 -1.63 -5.18 -2.44
CA TYR A 44 -0.87 -5.90 -3.46
C TYR A 44 0.08 -6.94 -2.87
N SER A 45 0.76 -6.59 -1.76
CA SER A 45 1.61 -7.54 -1.03
C SER A 45 0.78 -8.61 -0.31
N ALA A 46 -0.42 -8.27 0.16
CA ALA A 46 -1.32 -9.24 0.79
C ALA A 46 -1.87 -10.26 -0.24
N LEU A 47 -2.25 -9.81 -1.44
CA LEU A 47 -2.69 -10.68 -2.53
C LEU A 47 -1.56 -11.59 -3.02
N PHE A 48 -0.32 -11.08 -3.07
CA PHE A 48 0.86 -11.91 -3.30
C PHE A 48 1.02 -12.99 -2.22
N ALA A 49 0.97 -12.59 -0.95
CA ALA A 49 1.14 -13.50 0.18
C ALA A 49 0.08 -14.61 0.21
N ALA A 50 -1.13 -14.29 -0.22
CA ALA A 50 -2.27 -15.20 -0.39
C ALA A 50 -2.20 -16.07 -1.65
N ASN A 51 -1.13 -15.98 -2.46
CA ASN A 51 -0.96 -16.67 -3.74
C ASN A 51 -2.06 -16.34 -4.78
N VAL A 52 -2.68 -15.16 -4.69
CA VAL A 52 -3.67 -14.68 -5.67
C VAL A 52 -2.98 -14.04 -6.88
N LEU A 53 -1.86 -13.35 -6.64
CA LEU A 53 -1.06 -12.71 -7.68
C LEU A 53 0.36 -13.24 -7.68
N GLU A 54 0.90 -13.47 -8.87
CA GLU A 54 2.32 -13.72 -9.09
C GLU A 54 3.15 -12.46 -8.84
N LEU A 55 4.43 -12.65 -8.48
CA LEU A 55 5.36 -11.56 -8.17
C LEU A 55 5.44 -10.51 -9.29
N GLU A 56 5.53 -10.97 -10.54
CA GLU A 56 5.61 -10.09 -11.70
C GLU A 56 4.32 -9.26 -11.87
N SER A 57 3.16 -9.88 -11.67
CA SER A 57 1.85 -9.21 -11.75
C SER A 57 1.72 -8.14 -10.67
N VAL A 58 2.18 -8.42 -9.44
CA VAL A 58 2.20 -7.45 -8.34
C VAL A 58 2.98 -6.20 -8.72
N PHE A 59 4.19 -6.36 -9.24
CA PHE A 59 5.03 -5.22 -9.63
C PHE A 59 4.52 -4.47 -10.85
N LYS A 60 3.91 -5.14 -11.82
CA LYS A 60 3.21 -4.49 -12.94
C LYS A 60 2.07 -3.63 -12.44
N LEU A 61 1.20 -4.17 -11.59
CA LEU A 61 0.01 -3.48 -11.09
C LEU A 61 0.36 -2.30 -10.17
N ILE A 62 1.26 -2.49 -9.20
CA ILE A 62 1.63 -1.40 -8.29
C ILE A 62 2.33 -0.26 -9.04
N SER A 63 3.18 -0.58 -10.03
CA SER A 63 3.85 0.44 -10.85
C SER A 63 2.84 1.25 -11.66
N TYR A 64 1.84 0.58 -12.26
CA TYR A 64 0.78 1.23 -13.01
C TYR A 64 -0.07 2.14 -12.11
N ARG A 65 -0.55 1.62 -10.96
CA ARG A 65 -1.29 2.40 -9.96
C ARG A 65 -0.51 3.64 -9.52
N ALA A 66 0.75 3.45 -9.16
CA ALA A 66 1.59 4.52 -8.63
C ALA A 66 1.86 5.61 -9.67
N SER A 67 2.00 5.23 -10.94
CA SER A 67 2.13 6.17 -12.06
C SER A 67 0.86 7.02 -12.22
N ILE A 68 -0.32 6.39 -12.27
CA ILE A 68 -1.60 7.11 -12.38
C ILE A 68 -1.80 8.06 -11.20
N MET A 69 -1.60 7.59 -9.96
CA MET A 69 -1.74 8.44 -8.78
C MET A 69 -0.78 9.64 -8.81
N GLN A 70 0.47 9.42 -9.24
CA GLN A 70 1.45 10.50 -9.35
C GLN A 70 1.06 11.54 -10.41
N GLN A 71 0.51 11.11 -11.54
CA GLN A 71 0.00 12.00 -12.59
C GLN A 71 -1.22 12.79 -12.10
N LEU A 72 -2.19 12.13 -11.48
CA LEU A 72 -3.38 12.77 -10.93
C LEU A 72 -3.03 13.81 -9.87
N ALA A 73 -2.08 13.52 -8.98
CA ALA A 73 -1.64 14.45 -7.94
C ALA A 73 -0.90 15.69 -8.48
N LYS A 74 -0.30 15.60 -9.68
CA LYS A 74 0.29 16.77 -10.36
C LYS A 74 -0.78 17.70 -10.91
N ASN A 75 -1.90 17.13 -11.36
CA ASN A 75 -2.98 17.87 -12.00
C ASN A 75 -4.04 18.34 -11.00
N ASN A 76 -4.22 17.62 -9.89
CA ASN A 76 -5.23 17.88 -8.87
C ASN A 76 -4.57 17.97 -7.51
N LYS A 77 -4.63 19.16 -6.88
CA LYS A 77 -4.12 19.34 -5.52
C LYS A 77 -5.12 18.72 -4.54
N GLY A 78 -4.68 17.72 -3.80
CA GLY A 78 -5.41 17.12 -2.69
C GLY A 78 -4.62 17.24 -1.38
N VAL A 79 -5.31 17.04 -0.27
CA VAL A 79 -4.72 16.97 1.07
C VAL A 79 -5.27 15.76 1.80
N MET A 80 -4.54 15.29 2.80
CA MET A 80 -4.96 14.22 3.69
C MET A 80 -5.01 14.76 5.11
N TYR A 81 -6.17 14.62 5.76
CA TYR A 81 -6.34 14.95 7.16
C TYR A 81 -6.50 13.68 7.98
N VAL A 82 -5.94 13.69 9.19
CA VAL A 82 -6.19 12.66 10.20
C VAL A 82 -7.08 13.28 11.26
N VAL A 83 -8.33 12.85 11.30
CA VAL A 83 -9.31 13.29 12.30
C VAL A 83 -9.28 12.31 13.47
N LYS A 84 -9.24 12.82 14.70
CA LYS A 84 -9.18 12.03 15.94
C LYS A 84 -10.18 12.58 16.95
N ASN A 85 -10.54 11.76 17.93
CA ASN A 85 -11.44 12.12 19.04
C ASN A 85 -12.86 12.53 18.62
N CYS A 86 -13.36 11.96 17.52
CA CYS A 86 -14.74 12.13 17.07
C CYS A 86 -15.27 10.78 16.56
N SER A 87 -16.59 10.58 16.64
CA SER A 87 -17.24 9.41 16.04
C SER A 87 -17.36 9.58 14.52
N TYR A 88 -17.62 8.48 13.81
CA TYR A 88 -17.97 8.55 12.38
C TYR A 88 -19.16 9.48 12.13
N GLN A 89 -20.15 9.46 13.03
CA GLN A 89 -21.34 10.29 12.93
C GLN A 89 -21.00 11.78 13.06
N ASP A 90 -20.06 12.12 13.94
CA ASP A 90 -19.60 13.50 14.09
C ASP A 90 -18.88 14.00 12.83
N VAL A 91 -18.16 13.12 12.11
CA VAL A 91 -17.43 13.49 10.87
C VAL A 91 -18.39 13.75 9.70
N ILE A 92 -19.44 12.96 9.55
CA ILE A 92 -20.35 13.09 8.40
C ILE A 92 -21.39 14.21 8.57
N ASN A 93 -21.60 14.70 9.80
CA ASN A 93 -22.53 15.80 10.10
C ASN A 93 -21.81 17.13 10.30
N ILE A 94 -20.61 17.29 9.73
CA ILE A 94 -19.91 18.58 9.68
C ILE A 94 -20.57 19.39 8.55
N ASP A 95 -21.33 20.42 8.92
CA ASP A 95 -21.81 21.47 8.01
C ASP A 95 -20.68 22.41 7.56
#